data_AF-A0A4U1L5Q5-F1
#
_entry.id   AF-A0A4U1L5Q5-F1
#
_cell.length_a   1.000
_cell.length_b   1.000
_cell.length_c   1.000
_cell.angle_alpha   90.00
_cell.angle_beta   90.00
_cell.angle_gamma   90.00
#
_symmetry.space_group_name_H-M   'P 1'
#
loop_
_entity.id
_entity.type
_entity.pdbx_description
1 polymer ?
#
loop_
_entity_poly.entity_id
_entity_poly.type
_entity_poly.pdbx_seq_one_letter_code
_entity_poly.pdbx_strand_id
1 'polypeptide(L)'
;MLAELMWQAESDGADLATLRGIAEEAGELAAARALARLGLSDAGAAQDMAELRELLAAWRDAKRSALRAALGWCVRMVLALVLVKLGFGGWVK
;
A
#
# COMPACT_ATOMS: atom_id res chain seq x y z
N MET A 1 16.82 20.95 9.98
CA MET A 1 15.69 21.90 9.96
C MET A 1 15.04 22.10 11.33
N LEU A 2 14.10 21.28 11.84
CA LEU A 2 13.51 21.55 13.18
C LEU A 2 14.55 21.51 14.33
N ALA A 3 15.37 20.46 14.39
CA ALA A 3 16.45 20.35 15.36
C ALA A 3 17.47 21.50 15.26
N GLU A 4 17.66 22.04 14.06
CA GLU A 4 18.58 23.14 13.77
C GLU A 4 18.00 24.48 14.23
N LEU A 5 16.69 24.70 14.03
CA LEU A 5 15.97 25.85 14.57
C LEU A 5 15.92 25.82 16.10
N MET A 6 15.76 24.63 16.70
CA MET A 6 15.80 24.47 18.16
C MET A 6 17.18 24.81 18.72
N TRP A 7 18.23 24.32 18.07
CA TRP A 7 19.61 24.63 18.45
C TRP A 7 19.92 26.13 18.32
N GLN A 8 19.46 26.78 17.25
CA GLN A 8 19.60 28.22 17.09
C GLN A 8 18.85 28.98 18.20
N ALA A 9 17.60 28.62 18.48
CA ALA A 9 16.81 29.26 19.53
C ALA A 9 17.42 29.05 20.92
N GLU A 10 17.96 27.87 21.21
CA GLU A 10 18.73 27.59 22.42
C GLU A 10 19.98 28.47 22.51
N SER A 11 20.72 28.63 21.40
CA SER A 11 21.88 29.53 21.34
C SER A 11 21.51 31.01 21.54
N ASP A 12 20.28 31.38 21.18
CA ASP A 12 19.69 32.70 21.42
C ASP A 12 19.09 32.85 22.83
N GLY A 13 19.23 31.81 23.69
CA GLY A 13 18.86 31.84 25.10
C GLY A 13 17.47 31.28 25.43
N ALA A 14 16.79 30.64 24.48
CA ALA A 14 15.53 29.96 24.75
C ALA A 14 15.74 28.66 25.57
N ASP A 15 14.84 28.39 26.50
CA ASP A 15 14.86 27.16 27.29
C ASP A 15 14.47 25.93 26.43
N LEU A 16 15.34 24.92 26.40
CA LEU A 16 15.17 23.72 25.60
C LEU A 16 13.93 22.91 26.00
N ALA A 17 13.58 22.88 27.29
CA ALA A 17 12.40 22.15 27.76
C ALA A 17 11.12 22.80 27.23
N THR A 18 11.06 24.13 27.25
CA THR A 18 9.96 24.91 26.66
C THR A 18 9.86 24.70 25.14
N LEU A 19 11.00 24.74 24.42
CA LEU A 19 11.01 24.49 22.97
C LEU A 19 10.49 23.10 22.62
N ARG A 20 10.87 22.08 23.40
CA ARG A 20 10.39 20.71 23.22
C ARG A 20 8.89 20.59 23.47
N GLY A 21 8.38 21.22 24.53
CA GLY A 21 6.95 21.23 24.82
C GLY A 21 6.13 21.87 23.70
N ILE A 22 6.58 23.00 23.15
CA ILE A 22 5.92 23.64 22.00
C ILE A 22 5.96 22.74 20.76
N ALA A 23 7.09 22.08 20.48
CA ALA A 23 7.23 21.19 19.34
C ALA A 23 6.33 19.94 19.44
N GLU A 24 6.22 19.35 20.64
CA GLU A 24 5.34 18.22 20.92
C GLU A 24 3.87 18.63 20.73
N GLU A 25 3.41 19.73 21.35
CA GLU A 25 2.03 20.23 21.22
C GLU A 25 1.69 20.60 19.76
N ALA A 26 2.59 21.31 19.07
CA ALA A 26 2.40 21.68 17.67
C ALA A 26 2.36 20.44 16.76
N GLY A 27 3.17 19.43 17.06
CA GLY A 27 3.21 18.14 16.36
C GLY A 27 1.91 17.37 16.53
N GLU A 28 1.42 17.23 17.76
CA GLU A 28 0.14 16.58 18.05
C GLU A 28 -1.02 17.30 17.37
N LEU A 29 -1.08 18.62 17.46
CA LEU A 29 -2.12 19.44 16.84
C LEU A 29 -2.09 19.35 15.29
N ALA A 30 -0.89 19.33 14.70
CA ALA A 30 -0.72 19.18 13.26
C ALA A 30 -1.13 17.78 12.79
N ALA A 31 -0.74 16.73 13.52
CA ALA A 31 -1.12 15.35 13.24
C ALA A 31 -2.64 15.16 13.32
N ALA A 32 -3.28 15.67 14.39
CA ALA A 32 -4.73 15.62 14.57
C ALA A 32 -5.47 16.34 13.42
N ARG A 33 -4.99 17.52 13.01
CA ARG A 33 -5.56 18.25 11.87
C ARG A 33 -5.37 17.51 10.54
N ALA A 34 -4.22 16.88 10.33
CA ALA A 34 -3.96 16.09 9.13
C ALA A 34 -4.90 14.88 9.06
N LEU A 35 -5.05 14.14 10.17
CA LEU A 35 -6.00 13.03 10.27
C LEU A 35 -7.44 13.50 10.05
N ALA A 36 -7.85 14.61 10.66
CA ALA A 36 -9.19 15.17 10.46
C ALA A 36 -9.44 15.59 9.01
N ARG A 37 -8.46 16.17 8.31
CA ARG A 37 -8.56 16.52 6.88
C ARG A 37 -8.69 15.28 5.98
N LEU A 38 -8.12 14.16 6.40
CA LEU A 38 -8.27 12.87 5.73
C LEU A 38 -9.56 12.15 6.14
N GLY A 39 -10.32 12.68 7.10
CA GLY A 39 -11.51 12.02 7.67
C GLY A 39 -11.17 10.83 8.57
N LEU A 40 -9.92 10.74 9.08
CA LEU A 40 -9.39 9.63 9.87
C LEU A 40 -9.22 9.99 11.37
N SER A 41 -10.04 10.91 11.87
CA SER A 41 -9.92 11.40 13.26
C SER A 41 -10.70 10.58 14.29
N ASP A 42 -11.56 9.66 13.85
CA ASP A 42 -12.32 8.80 14.75
C ASP A 42 -11.50 7.58 15.19
N ALA A 43 -11.92 6.96 16.30
CA ALA A 43 -11.22 5.81 16.87
C ALA A 43 -11.25 4.55 15.98
N GLY A 44 -12.20 4.45 15.04
CA GLY A 44 -12.35 3.32 14.13
C GLY A 44 -11.49 3.41 12.87
N ALA A 45 -11.07 4.62 12.46
CA ALA A 45 -10.32 4.87 11.22
C ALA A 45 -9.11 3.95 11.00
N ALA A 46 -8.35 3.64 12.05
CA ALA A 46 -7.19 2.77 11.96
C ALA A 46 -7.58 1.32 11.63
N GLN A 47 -8.67 0.84 12.23
CA GLN A 47 -9.21 -0.49 11.97
C GLN A 47 -9.81 -0.58 10.58
N ASP A 48 -10.62 0.39 10.18
CA ASP A 48 -11.23 0.45 8.85
C ASP A 48 -10.16 0.44 7.75
N MET A 49 -9.07 1.20 7.94
CA MET A 49 -7.94 1.20 7.00
C MET A 49 -7.21 -0.14 6.96
N ALA A 50 -7.13 -0.86 8.08
CA ALA A 50 -6.55 -2.21 8.12
C ALA A 50 -7.44 -3.21 7.37
N GLU A 51 -8.75 -3.18 7.61
CA GLU A 51 -9.75 -4.03 6.94
C GLU A 51 -9.77 -3.78 5.43
N LEU A 52 -9.78 -2.52 4.98
CA LEU A 52 -9.69 -2.17 3.57
C LEU A 52 -8.43 -2.71 2.90
N ARG A 53 -7.28 -2.65 3.59
CA ARG A 53 -6.01 -3.19 3.09
C ARG A 53 -6.04 -4.70 2.97
N GLU A 54 -6.69 -5.39 3.91
CA GLU A 54 -6.87 -6.83 3.86
C GLU A 54 -7.78 -7.25 2.70
N LEU A 55 -8.92 -6.57 2.52
CA LEU A 55 -9.82 -6.81 1.39
C LEU A 55 -9.12 -6.56 0.04
N LEU A 56 -8.32 -5.50 -0.07
CA LEU A 56 -7.52 -5.22 -1.26
C LEU A 56 -6.43 -6.27 -1.49
N ALA A 57 -5.81 -6.78 -0.43
CA ALA A 57 -4.84 -7.85 -0.53
C ALA A 57 -5.50 -9.13 -1.07
N ALA A 58 -6.63 -9.53 -0.49
CA ALA A 58 -7.42 -10.69 -0.93
C ALA A 58 -7.88 -10.55 -2.39
N TRP A 59 -8.38 -9.37 -2.79
CA TRP A 59 -8.77 -9.10 -4.17
C TRP A 59 -7.60 -9.18 -5.13
N ARG A 60 -6.44 -8.62 -4.75
CA ARG A 60 -5.23 -8.66 -5.58
C ARG A 60 -4.71 -10.08 -5.75
N ASP A 61 -4.81 -10.90 -4.72
CA ASP A 61 -4.46 -12.32 -4.79
C ASP A 61 -5.44 -13.11 -5.65
N ALA A 62 -6.74 -12.89 -5.51
CA ALA A 62 -7.75 -13.48 -6.37
C ALA A 62 -7.50 -13.12 -7.85
N LYS A 63 -7.22 -11.85 -8.16
CA LYS A 63 -6.89 -11.39 -9.52
C LYS A 63 -5.64 -12.07 -10.07
N ARG A 64 -4.57 -12.19 -9.27
CA ARG A 64 -3.34 -12.90 -9.66
C ARG A 64 -3.62 -14.39 -9.89
N SER A 65 -4.41 -15.02 -9.04
CA SER A 65 -4.81 -16.42 -9.18
C SER A 65 -5.60 -16.66 -10.47
N ALA A 66 -6.60 -15.83 -10.74
CA ALA A 66 -7.40 -15.89 -11.96
C ALA A 66 -6.55 -15.74 -13.23
N LEU A 67 -5.61 -14.78 -13.23
CA LEU A 67 -4.67 -14.60 -14.35
C LEU A 67 -3.76 -15.82 -14.56
N ARG A 68 -3.22 -16.39 -13.48
CA ARG A 68 -2.41 -17.61 -13.56
C ARG A 68 -3.21 -18.79 -14.09
N ALA A 69 -4.44 -18.97 -13.62
CA ALA A 69 -5.34 -20.02 -14.10
C ALA A 69 -5.69 -19.85 -15.58
N ALA A 70 -6.02 -18.62 -16.00
CA ALA A 70 -6.31 -18.29 -17.39
C ALA A 70 -5.10 -18.55 -18.31
N LEU A 71 -3.90 -18.15 -17.90
CA LEU A 71 -2.66 -18.44 -18.64
C LEU A 71 -2.40 -19.94 -18.73
N GLY A 72 -2.57 -20.69 -17.63
CA GLY A 72 -2.43 -22.14 -17.64
C GLY A 72 -3.41 -22.82 -18.59
N TRP A 73 -4.67 -22.37 -18.62
CA TRP A 73 -5.68 -22.85 -19.56
C TRP A 73 -5.32 -22.50 -21.01
N CYS A 74 -4.85 -21.28 -21.26
CA CYS A 74 -4.43 -20.85 -22.59
C CYS A 74 -3.28 -21.71 -23.12
N VAL A 75 -2.26 -21.98 -22.30
CA VAL A 75 -1.14 -22.87 -22.68
C VAL A 75 -1.64 -24.28 -22.99
N ARG A 76 -2.56 -24.83 -22.18
CA ARG A 76 -3.17 -26.15 -22.45
C ARG A 76 -3.92 -26.16 -23.77
N MET A 77 -4.69 -25.12 -24.08
CA MET A 77 -5.40 -25.00 -25.37
C MET A 77 -4.43 -24.93 -26.55
N VAL A 78 -3.36 -24.14 -26.43
CA VAL A 78 -2.32 -24.05 -27.48
C VAL A 78 -1.64 -25.40 -27.69
N LEU A 79 -1.26 -26.10 -26.62
CA LEU A 79 -0.65 -27.43 -26.71
C LEU A 79 -1.60 -28.46 -27.34
N ALA A 80 -2.88 -28.45 -26.97
CA ALA A 80 -3.88 -29.32 -27.57
C ALA A 80 -4.03 -29.07 -29.07
N LEU A 81 -4.07 -27.80 -29.50
CA LEU A 81 -4.10 -27.43 -30.92
C LEU A 81 -2.84 -27.90 -31.67
N VAL A 82 -1.66 -27.80 -31.06
CA VAL A 82 -0.40 -28.30 -31.63
C VAL A 82 -0.44 -29.82 -31.81
N LEU A 83 -0.89 -30.56 -30.79
CA LEU A 83 -1.03 -32.02 -30.87
C LEU A 83 -2.04 -32.45 -31.93
N VAL A 84 -3.19 -31.78 -32.02
CA VAL A 84 -4.17 -32.02 -33.09
C VAL A 84 -3.53 -31.77 -34.46
N LYS A 85 -2.82 -30.65 -34.65
CA LYS A 85 -2.15 -30.35 -35.92
C LYS A 85 -1.10 -31.40 -36.30
N LEU A 86 -0.31 -31.89 -35.34
CA LEU A 86 0.72 -32.91 -35.61
C LEU A 86 0.12 -34.30 -35.82
N GLY A 87 -0.81 -34.73 -34.97
CA GLY A 87 -1.46 -36.03 -35.05
C GLY A 87 -2.37 -36.17 -36.26
N PHE A 88 -3.14 -35.12 -36.59
CA PHE A 88 -3.98 -35.09 -37.78
C PHE A 88 -3.16 -34.80 -39.05
N GLY A 89 -2.11 -33.98 -38.95
CA GLY A 89 -1.19 -33.70 -40.06
C GLY A 89 -0.34 -34.90 -40.48
N GLY A 90 -0.10 -35.85 -39.58
CA GLY A 90 0.51 -37.15 -39.91
C GLY A 90 -0.43 -38.16 -40.55
N TRP A 91 -1.75 -37.95 -40.45
CA TRP A 91 -2.78 -38.80 -41.06
C TRP A 91 -3.20 -38.34 -42.47
N VAL A 92 -2.94 -37.07 -42.81
CA VAL A 92 -3.32 -36.43 -44.09
C VAL A 92 -2.16 -36.45 -45.11
N LYS A 93 -1.08 -37.17 -44.84
CA LYS A 93 0.08 -37.32 -45.74
C LYS A 93 0.31 -38.80 -46.04
#